data_AF-A0A2J7Z2E7-F1
#
_entry.id   AF-A0A2J7Z2E7-F1
#
_cell.length_a   1.000
_cell.length_b   1.000
_cell.length_c   1.000
_cell.angle_alpha   90.00
_cell.angle_beta   90.00
_cell.angle_gamma   90.00
#
_symmetry.space_group_name_H-M   'P 1'
#
loop_
_entity.id
_entity.type
_entity.pdbx_description
1 polymer ?
#
loop_
_entity_poly.entity_id
_entity_poly.type
_entity_poly.pdbx_seq_one_letter_code
_entity_poly.pdbx_strand_id
1 'polypeptide(L)' 'MHLRGRAATSVLLAASPLVADVTGRYFEDAAPAPAQPDPAPGKNGVAPYATDPHLADRLFDETLRMLDTK' A
#
# COMPACT_ATOMS: atom_id res chain seq x y z
N MET A 1 15.80 13.79 9.93
CA MET A 1 16.78 12.94 9.22
C MET A 1 16.39 11.48 9.40
N HIS A 2 15.60 10.92 8.48
CA HIS A 2 15.36 9.48 8.31
C HIS A 2 15.09 9.26 6.81
N LEU A 3 16.12 9.46 5.98
CA LEU A 3 16.02 9.19 4.54
C LEU A 3 16.23 7.69 4.32
N ARG A 4 15.23 6.88 4.66
CA ARG A 4 15.16 5.52 4.12
C ARG A 4 14.46 5.64 2.77
N GLY A 5 15.25 5.78 1.70
CA GLY A 5 14.71 5.96 0.36
C GLY A 5 13.79 4.81 -0.06
N ARG A 6 12.95 5.05 -1.07
CA ARG A 6 11.95 4.07 -1.57
C ARG A 6 12.53 2.68 -1.89
N ALA A 7 13.80 2.61 -2.31
CA ALA A 7 14.52 1.36 -2.54
C ALA A 7 14.74 0.53 -1.26
N ALA A 8 14.92 1.18 -0.11
CA ALA A 8 15.06 0.46 1.16
C ALA A 8 13.75 -0.22 1.58
N THR A 9 12.59 0.41 1.32
CA THR A 9 11.28 -0.19 1.58
C THR A 9 11.06 -1.44 0.72
N SER A 10 11.37 -1.40 -0.58
CA SER A 10 11.20 -2.58 -1.44
C SER A 10 12.15 -3.71 -1.05
N VAL A 11 13.42 -3.41 -0.71
CA VAL A 11 14.38 -4.42 -0.25
C VAL A 11 13.96 -5.03 1.09
N LEU A 12 13.44 -4.23 2.03
CA LEU A 12 12.89 -4.74 3.29
C LEU A 12 11.79 -5.76 3.03
N LEU A 13 10.80 -5.41 2.19
CA LEU A 13 9.63 -6.24 1.92
C LEU A 13 9.97 -7.52 1.14
N ALA A 14 10.94 -7.44 0.22
CA ALA A 14 11.29 -8.58 -0.62
C ALA A 14 12.20 -9.60 0.07
N ALA A 15 13.03 -9.18 1.05
CA ALA A 15 14.14 -10.00 1.53
C ALA A 15 14.32 -10.08 3.04
N SER A 16 13.62 -9.27 3.85
CA SER A 16 13.84 -9.25 5.30
C SER A 16 12.99 -10.31 6.02
N PRO A 17 13.57 -11.12 6.93
CA PRO A 17 12.79 -12.02 7.76
C PRO A 17 11.88 -11.29 8.75
N LEU A 18 12.09 -9.99 9.00
CA LEU A 18 11.26 -9.19 9.92
C LEU A 18 9.81 -9.04 9.45
N VAL A 19 9.53 -9.32 8.17
CA VAL A 19 8.19 -9.22 7.59
C VAL A 19 7.68 -10.55 7.03
N ALA A 20 8.33 -11.68 7.38
CA ALA A 20 8.02 -12.99 6.82
C ALA A 20 6.54 -13.40 6.97
N ASP A 21 5.91 -13.02 8.08
CA ASP A 21 4.51 -13.33 8.39
C ASP A 21 3.56 -12.14 8.16
N VAL A 22 4.02 -11.07 7.51
CA VAL A 22 3.23 -9.85 7.30
C VAL A 22 2.62 -9.85 5.90
N THR A 23 1.29 -9.76 5.83
CA THR A 23 0.55 -9.60 4.56
C THR A 23 -0.41 -8.41 4.65
N GLY A 24 -0.83 -7.88 3.49
CA GLY A 24 -1.89 -6.87 3.40
C GLY A 24 -1.60 -5.51 4.05
N ARG A 25 -0.35 -5.22 4.43
CA ARG A 25 0.03 -3.98 5.12
C ARG A 25 0.85 -3.06 4.23
N TYR A 26 0.53 -1.77 4.25
CA TYR A 26 1.27 -0.73 3.54
C TYR A 26 2.51 -0.30 4.32
N PHE A 27 3.58 0.03 3.60
CA PHE A 27 4.84 0.51 4.17
C PHE A 27 5.36 1.75 3.44
N GLU A 28 5.92 2.68 4.20
CA GLU A 28 6.60 3.88 3.74
C GLU A 28 7.88 4.08 4.57
N ASP A 29 8.96 4.57 3.95
CA ASP A 29 10.25 4.81 4.62
C ASP A 29 10.76 3.63 5.48
N ALA A 30 10.57 2.41 4.98
CA ALA A 30 10.87 1.13 5.62
C ALA A 30 10.19 0.91 6.99
N ALA A 31 8.98 1.45 7.17
CA ALA A 31 8.13 1.24 8.33
C ALA A 31 6.65 1.07 7.89
N PRO A 32 5.79 0.45 8.72
CA PRO A 32 4.36 0.39 8.42
C PRO A 32 3.77 1.79 8.29
N ALA A 33 3.07 2.04 7.18
CA ALA A 33 2.47 3.34 6.91
C ALA A 33 1.26 3.57 7.84
N PRO A 34 1.13 4.75 8.47
CA PRO A 34 -0.03 5.11 9.27
C PRO A 34 -1.25 5.38 8.36
N ALA A 35 -2.45 5.31 8.93
CA ALA A 35 -3.63 5.85 8.26
C ALA A 35 -3.47 7.37 8.07
N GLN A 36 -3.96 7.89 6.95
CA GLN A 36 -4.04 9.34 6.74
C GLN A 36 -5.01 9.95 7.75
N PRO A 37 -4.64 11.07 8.41
CA PRO A 37 -5.57 11.83 9.22
C PRO A 37 -6.62 12.54 8.34
N ASP A 38 -7.76 12.91 8.91
CA ASP A 38 -8.78 13.72 8.23
C ASP A 38 -8.71 15.17 8.74
N PRO A 39 -8.45 16.17 7.87
CA PRO A 39 -8.24 16.08 6.42
C PRO A 39 -6.83 15.60 6.05
N ALA A 40 -6.71 14.81 4.96
CA ALA A 40 -5.45 14.19 4.55
C ALA A 40 -4.39 15.22 4.10
N PRO A 41 -3.26 15.35 4.80
CA PRO A 41 -2.21 16.30 4.46
C PRO A 41 -1.22 15.66 3.48
N GLY A 42 -1.53 15.72 2.17
CA GLY A 42 -0.57 15.36 1.13
C GLY A 42 -0.56 13.88 0.71
N LYS A 43 0.62 13.36 0.36
CA LYS A 43 0.79 12.08 -0.37
C LYS A 43 1.22 10.87 0.48
N ASN A 44 1.43 11.06 1.79
CA ASN A 44 1.95 10.02 2.68
C ASN A 44 0.81 9.36 3.47
N GLY A 45 1.04 8.14 3.92
CA GLY A 45 0.08 7.35 4.69
C GLY A 45 -1.00 6.71 3.82
N VAL A 46 -1.83 5.91 4.46
CA VAL A 46 -2.87 5.10 3.80
C VAL A 46 -4.21 5.80 3.89
N ALA A 47 -4.79 6.16 2.75
CA ALA A 47 -6.14 6.70 2.70
C ALA A 47 -7.15 5.68 3.25
N PRO A 48 -8.18 6.08 4.03
CA PRO A 48 -9.13 5.13 4.63
C PRO A 48 -9.81 4.19 3.62
N TYR A 49 -10.15 4.69 2.44
CA TYR A 49 -10.78 3.91 1.38
C TYR A 49 -9.83 2.87 0.75
N ALA A 50 -8.50 3.04 0.88
CA ALA A 50 -7.53 2.15 0.24
C ALA A 50 -7.46 0.77 0.91
N THR A 51 -7.97 0.65 2.14
CA THR A 51 -8.03 -0.62 2.89
C THR A 51 -9.41 -1.28 2.88
N ASP A 52 -10.37 -0.72 2.14
CA ASP A 52 -11.71 -1.30 2.02
C ASP A 52 -11.70 -2.49 1.04
N PRO A 53 -11.95 -3.73 1.51
CA PRO A 53 -11.93 -4.91 0.65
C PRO A 53 -13.03 -4.89 -0.42
N HIS A 54 -14.19 -4.30 -0.15
CA HIS A 54 -15.27 -4.22 -1.13
C HIS A 54 -14.93 -3.26 -2.26
N LEU A 55 -14.24 -2.15 -1.95
CA LEU A 55 -13.75 -1.24 -2.99
C LEU A 55 -12.64 -1.90 -3.82
N ALA A 56 -11.78 -2.69 -3.20
CA ALA A 56 -10.74 -3.45 -3.89
C ALA A 56 -11.32 -4.49 -4.86
N ASP A 57 -12.29 -5.29 -4.41
CA ASP A 57 -12.95 -6.31 -5.24
C ASP A 57 -13.65 -5.67 -6.45
N ARG A 58 -14.41 -4.60 -6.22
CA ARG A 58 -15.09 -3.86 -7.29
C ARG A 58 -14.12 -3.28 -8.32
N LEU A 59 -12.98 -2.76 -7.86
CA LEU A 59 -11.96 -2.23 -8.77
C LEU A 59 -11.33 -3.34 -9.60
N PHE A 60 -11.11 -4.51 -9.00
CA PHE A 60 -10.55 -5.66 -9.70
C PHE A 60 -11.49 -6.17 -10.79
N ASP A 61 -12.78 -6.35 -10.48
CA ASP A 61 -13.80 -6.79 -11.44
C ASP A 61 -13.92 -5.82 -12.63
N GLU A 62 -13.92 -4.52 -12.37
CA GLU A 62 -13.97 -3.52 -13.43
C GLU A 62 -12.71 -3.55 -14.30
N THR A 63 -11.54 -3.74 -13.69
CA THR A 63 -10.28 -3.86 -14.42
C THR A 63 -10.30 -5.07 -15.36
N LEU A 64 -10.79 -6.23 -14.90
CA LEU A 64 -10.93 -7.41 -15.74
C LEU A 64 -11.88 -7.16 -16.91
N ARG A 65 -13.02 -6.51 -16.66
CA ARG A 65 -13.97 -6.11 -17.71
C ARG A 65 -13.31 -5.24 -18.78
N MET A 66 -12.50 -4.27 -18.37
CA MET A 66 -11.80 -3.37 -19.30
C MET A 66 -10.73 -4.10 -20.11
N LEU A 67 -9.99 -5.04 -19.50
CA LEU A 67 -8.97 -5.83 -20.20
C LEU A 67 -9.57 -6.83 -21.20
N ASP A 68 -10.77 -7.34 -20.92
CA ASP A 68 -11.50 -8.25 -21.82
C ASP A 68 -12.25 -7.51 -22.95
N THR A 69 -12.20 -6.18 -22.97
CA THR A 69 -12.79 -5.39 -24.05
C THR A 69 -11.85 -5.43 -25.26
N LYS A 70 -12.21 -6.26 -26.24
CA LYS A 70 -11.55 -6.35 -27.57
C LYS A 70 -11.62 -5.06 -28.36
#